data_AF-A0A8H4AIL1-F1
#
_entry.id   AF-A0A8H4AIL1-F1
#
_cell.length_a   1.000
_cell.length_b   1.000
_cell.length_c   1.000
_cell.angle_alpha   90.00
_cell.angle_beta   90.00
_cell.angle_gamma   90.00
#
_symmetry.space_group_name_H-M   'P 1'
#
loop_
_entity.id
_entity.type
_entity.pdbx_description
1 polymer ?
#
loop_
_entity_poly.entity_id
_entity_poly.type
_entity_poly.pdbx_seq_one_letter_code
_entity_poly.pdbx_strand_id
1 'polypeptide(L)'
;MIYAIASTTGLLQKVRAAIYLSLEELWPTPSDLVRIAILLDPRFKDFKWDEFEEKEMLYELLQTQYDSIKGDFQTSIISIEQTSTRDCSDDEDFFQALEKQVAGNSYIAEEEDEVSRYKKL
;
A
#
# COMPACT_ATOMS: atom_id res chain seq x y z
N MET A 1 -6.83 41.16 47.07
CA MET A 1 -6.44 39.95 46.32
C MET A 1 -7.06 40.08 44.94
N ILE A 2 -6.26 40.48 43.93
CA ILE A 2 -6.75 40.71 42.56
C ILE A 2 -6.49 39.42 41.77
N TYR A 3 -7.55 38.76 41.31
CA TYR A 3 -7.40 37.67 40.35
C TYR A 3 -7.08 38.27 38.99
N ALA A 4 -5.91 37.96 38.45
CA ALA A 4 -5.59 38.27 37.06
C ALA A 4 -6.48 37.38 36.18
N ILE A 5 -7.44 37.98 35.48
CA ILE A 5 -8.22 37.29 34.45
C ILE A 5 -7.23 37.02 33.30
N ALA A 6 -6.81 35.76 33.16
CA ALA A 6 -5.95 35.35 32.07
C ALA A 6 -6.68 35.60 30.74
N SER A 7 -6.22 36.60 30.00
CA SER A 7 -6.75 36.92 28.68
C SER A 7 -6.43 35.77 27.73
N THR A 8 -7.45 35.09 27.24
CA THR A 8 -7.35 33.99 26.26
C THR A 8 -7.23 34.49 24.83
N THR A 9 -7.20 35.81 24.63
CA THR A 9 -7.11 36.44 23.30
C THR A 9 -5.85 35.96 22.58
N GLY A 10 -6.04 35.34 21.41
CA GLY A 10 -4.95 34.82 20.58
C GLY A 10 -4.31 33.52 21.09
N LEU A 11 -4.79 32.93 22.20
CA LEU A 11 -4.23 31.68 22.74
C LEU A 11 -4.35 30.54 21.74
N LEU A 12 -5.51 30.40 21.07
CA LEU A 12 -5.70 29.36 20.05
C LEU A 12 -4.70 29.49 18.89
N GLN A 13 -4.41 30.71 18.46
CA GLN A 13 -3.45 30.97 17.38
C GLN A 13 -2.02 30.63 17.81
N LYS A 14 -1.65 30.95 19.06
CA LYS A 14 -0.36 30.57 19.65
C LYS A 14 -0.22 29.06 19.82
N VAL A 15 -1.25 28.39 20.30
CA VAL A 15 -1.27 26.92 20.43
C VAL A 15 -1.15 26.27 19.05
N ARG A 16 -1.88 26.77 18.05
CA ARG A 16 -1.79 26.27 16.67
C ARG A 16 -0.38 26.43 16.11
N ALA A 17 0.24 27.60 16.29
CA ALA A 17 1.61 27.84 15.84
C ALA A 17 2.62 26.94 16.57
N ALA A 18 2.48 26.77 17.89
CA ALA A 18 3.34 25.90 18.67
C ALA A 18 3.23 24.44 18.24
N ILE A 19 2.01 23.95 17.96
CA ILE A 19 1.79 22.62 17.39
C ILE A 19 2.50 22.53 16.04
N TYR A 20 2.26 23.45 15.11
CA TYR A 20 2.88 23.40 13.78
C TYR A 20 4.41 23.34 13.84
N LEU A 21 5.02 24.22 14.64
CA LEU A 21 6.48 24.23 14.85
C LEU A 21 6.99 22.93 15.49
N SER A 22 6.25 22.39 16.46
CA SER A 22 6.62 21.11 17.08
C SER A 22 6.55 19.95 16.09
N LEU A 23 5.60 19.98 15.16
CA LEU A 23 5.48 18.97 14.11
C LEU A 23 6.62 19.10 13.10
N GLU A 24 6.96 20.30 12.70
CA GLU A 24 8.08 20.57 11.79
C GLU A 24 9.44 20.15 12.41
N GLU A 25 9.62 20.38 13.72
CA GLU A 25 10.88 20.06 14.40
C GLU A 25 10.98 18.60 14.83
N LEU A 26 9.88 18.00 15.32
CA LEU A 26 9.90 16.67 15.95
C LEU A 26 9.39 15.55 15.06
N TRP A 27 8.66 15.85 13.97
CA TRP A 27 8.25 14.81 13.05
C TRP A 27 9.28 14.67 11.93
N PRO A 28 10.09 13.58 11.93
CA PRO A 28 11.00 13.34 10.83
C PRO A 28 10.22 13.12 9.54
N THR A 29 10.87 13.45 8.43
CA THR A 29 10.39 13.11 7.09
C THR A 29 9.97 11.64 7.07
N PRO A 30 8.73 11.33 6.66
CA PRO A 30 8.24 9.96 6.64
C PRO A 30 9.15 9.11 5.77
N SER A 31 9.48 7.91 6.25
CA SER A 31 10.30 6.96 5.51
C SER A 31 9.60 6.51 4.23
N ASP A 32 10.37 5.99 3.27
CA ASP A 32 9.84 5.52 2.00
C ASP A 32 8.72 4.48 2.18
N LEU A 33 8.80 3.63 3.21
CA LEU A 33 7.74 2.68 3.55
C LEU A 33 6.42 3.39 3.94
N VAL A 34 6.50 4.45 4.76
CA VAL A 34 5.32 5.23 5.15
C VAL A 34 4.76 5.98 3.95
N ARG A 35 5.63 6.53 3.09
CA ARG A 35 5.24 7.21 1.86
C ARG A 35 4.54 6.24 0.88
N ILE A 36 5.06 5.03 0.72
CA ILE A 36 4.42 3.95 -0.07
C ILE A 36 3.07 3.55 0.55
N ALA A 37 2.99 3.42 1.88
CA ALA A 37 1.74 3.08 2.55
C ALA A 37 0.66 4.17 2.33
N ILE A 38 1.05 5.44 2.33
CA ILE A 38 0.15 6.57 1.97
C ILE A 38 -0.27 6.45 0.50
N LEU A 39 0.65 6.13 -0.41
CA LEU A 39 0.35 5.96 -1.83
C LEU A 39 -0.64 4.82 -2.10
N LEU A 40 -0.53 3.72 -1.37
CA LEU A 40 -1.39 2.55 -1.50
C LEU A 40 -2.72 2.69 -0.76
N ASP A 41 -2.85 3.62 0.19
CA ASP A 41 -4.07 3.82 0.95
C ASP A 41 -5.09 4.62 0.11
N PRO A 42 -6.24 4.03 -0.25
CA PRO A 42 -7.25 4.68 -1.10
C PRO A 42 -7.79 6.00 -0.51
N ARG A 43 -7.69 6.18 0.81
CA ARG A 43 -8.14 7.40 1.50
C ARG A 43 -7.25 8.60 1.20
N PHE A 44 -6.03 8.36 0.72
CA PHE A 44 -5.04 9.37 0.36
C PHE A 44 -4.90 9.54 -1.15
N LYS A 45 -5.85 9.04 -1.94
CA LYS A 45 -5.86 9.18 -3.40
C LYS A 45 -5.73 10.64 -3.87
N ASP A 46 -6.38 11.57 -3.17
CA ASP A 46 -6.35 13.01 -3.50
C ASP A 46 -5.18 13.75 -2.83
N PHE A 47 -4.24 13.03 -2.21
CA PHE A 47 -3.08 13.62 -1.56
C PHE A 47 -2.26 14.42 -2.59
N LYS A 48 -2.05 15.70 -2.29
CA LYS A 48 -1.26 16.61 -3.11
C LYS A 48 0.20 16.41 -2.73
N TRP A 49 0.89 15.63 -3.55
CA TRP A 49 2.34 15.53 -3.52
C TRP A 49 2.92 16.87 -3.95
N ASP A 50 3.78 17.45 -3.13
CA ASP A 50 4.37 18.77 -3.38
C ASP A 50 5.31 18.74 -4.60
N GLU A 51 5.96 17.60 -4.85
CA GLU A 51 6.85 17.38 -6.00
C GLU A 51 6.40 16.17 -6.83
N PHE A 52 6.21 16.37 -8.14
CA PHE A 52 5.85 15.30 -9.08
C PHE A 52 6.93 14.22 -9.16
N GLU A 53 8.20 14.63 -9.05
CA GLU A 53 9.38 13.77 -9.10
C GLU A 53 9.44 12.82 -7.89
N GLU A 54 9.04 13.27 -6.70
CA GLU A 54 8.91 12.40 -5.53
C GLU A 54 7.89 11.29 -5.75
N LYS A 55 6.74 11.61 -6.38
CA LYS A 55 5.70 10.63 -6.65
C LYS A 55 6.18 9.55 -7.64
N GLU A 56 6.93 9.95 -8.67
CA GLU A 56 7.46 9.02 -9.67
C GLU A 56 8.51 8.08 -9.06
N MET A 57 9.46 8.61 -8.28
CA MET A 57 10.44 7.79 -7.53
C MET A 57 9.76 6.79 -6.59
N LEU A 58 8.66 7.19 -5.95
CA LEU A 58 7.86 6.32 -5.08
C LEU A 58 7.19 5.17 -5.83
N TYR A 59 6.70 5.40 -7.06
CA TYR A 59 6.16 4.34 -7.90
C TYR A 59 7.24 3.38 -8.39
N GLU A 60 8.42 3.86 -8.77
CA GLU A 60 9.54 3.01 -9.16
C GLU A 60 10.00 2.11 -7.99
N LEU A 61 10.07 2.70 -6.79
CA LEU A 61 10.41 1.95 -5.58
C LEU A 61 9.34 0.90 -5.24
N LEU A 62 8.05 1.26 -5.35
CA LEU A 62 6.94 0.33 -5.16
C LEU A 62 7.00 -0.83 -6.17
N GLN A 63 7.27 -0.55 -7.44
CA GLN A 63 7.40 -1.55 -8.48
C GLN A 63 8.57 -2.51 -8.20
N THR A 64 9.72 -1.97 -7.84
CA THR A 64 10.91 -2.77 -7.48
C THR A 64 10.62 -3.71 -6.30
N GLN A 65 9.94 -3.20 -5.26
CA GLN A 65 9.53 -4.01 -4.11
C GLN A 65 8.54 -5.10 -4.49
N TYR A 66 7.55 -4.77 -5.32
CA TYR A 66 6.59 -5.74 -5.83
C TYR A 66 7.27 -6.86 -6.64
N ASP A 67 8.17 -6.50 -7.55
CA ASP A 67 8.88 -7.47 -8.40
C ASP A 67 9.78 -8.40 -7.56
N SER A 68 10.46 -7.86 -6.55
CA SER A 68 11.24 -8.66 -5.60
C SER A 68 10.37 -9.67 -4.87
N ILE A 69 9.25 -9.21 -4.30
CA ILE A 69 8.30 -10.06 -3.56
C ILE A 69 7.72 -11.13 -4.50
N LYS A 70 7.31 -10.75 -5.71
CA LYS A 70 6.75 -11.66 -6.71
C LYS A 70 7.76 -12.76 -7.09
N GLY A 71 9.03 -12.41 -7.26
CA GLY A 71 10.11 -13.38 -7.52
C GLY A 71 10.32 -14.36 -6.36
N ASP A 72 10.29 -13.88 -5.12
CA ASP A 72 10.40 -14.71 -3.92
C ASP A 72 9.22 -15.69 -3.78
N PHE A 73 8.00 -15.21 -4.05
CA PHE A 73 6.79 -16.05 -4.04
C PHE A 73 6.82 -17.13 -5.13
N GLN A 74 7.23 -16.81 -6.35
CA GLN A 74 7.33 -17.80 -7.43
C GLN A 74 8.38 -18.88 -7.12
N THR A 75 9.51 -18.49 -6.54
CA THR A 75 10.58 -19.42 -6.14
C THR A 75 10.10 -20.36 -5.01
N SER A 76 9.29 -19.84 -4.08
CA SER A 76 8.66 -20.63 -3.02
C SER A 76 7.65 -21.65 -3.55
N ILE A 77 6.83 -21.28 -4.54
CA ILE A 77 5.81 -22.19 -5.11
C ILE A 77 6.47 -23.37 -5.85
N ILE A 78 7.48 -23.09 -6.69
CA ILE A 78 8.23 -24.13 -7.42
C ILE A 78 8.91 -25.11 -6.47
N SER A 79 9.40 -24.62 -5.32
CA SER A 79 10.03 -25.46 -4.29
C SER A 79 9.03 -26.38 -3.58
N ILE A 80 7.77 -25.97 -3.44
CA ILE A 80 6.70 -26.76 -2.81
C ILE A 80 6.20 -27.85 -3.78
N GLU A 81 6.02 -27.52 -5.06
CA GLU A 81 5.59 -28.48 -6.09
C GLU A 81 6.57 -29.66 -6.26
N GLN A 82 7.87 -29.45 -6.04
CA GLN A 82 8.86 -30.53 -6.11
C GLN A 82 8.77 -31.56 -4.96
N THR A 83 8.04 -31.26 -3.87
CA THR A 83 7.94 -32.17 -2.71
C THR A 83 6.66 -33.01 -2.68
N SER A 84 5.71 -32.76 -3.59
CA SER A 84 4.40 -33.44 -3.59
C SER A 84 4.23 -34.39 -4.79
N THR A 85 5.19 -35.29 -5.03
CA THR A 85 4.91 -36.54 -5.76
C THR A 85 4.50 -37.62 -4.78
N ARG A 86 3.35 -37.44 -4.11
CA ARG A 86 2.70 -38.54 -3.39
C ARG A 86 1.47 -38.94 -4.18
N ASP A 87 1.61 -40.06 -4.87
CA ASP A 87 0.54 -40.78 -5.57
C ASP A 87 -0.65 -40.97 -4.63
N CYS A 88 -1.76 -40.30 -4.94
CA CYS A 88 -3.07 -40.51 -4.35
C CYS A 88 -4.06 -40.50 -5.53
N SER A 89 -3.97 -41.56 -6.33
CA SER A 89 -5.03 -42.03 -7.23
C SER A 89 -6.40 -42.02 -6.53
N ASP A 90 -7.40 -41.56 -7.28
CA ASP A 90 -8.84 -41.51 -6.98
C ASP A 90 -9.26 -40.56 -5.85
N ASP A 91 -9.59 -39.33 -6.22
CA ASP A 91 -10.99 -38.94 -6.36
C ASP A 91 -11.06 -37.54 -7.02
N GLU A 92 -11.86 -37.43 -8.08
CA GLU A 92 -12.14 -36.21 -8.86
C GLU A 92 -12.05 -34.91 -8.01
N ASP A 93 -10.97 -34.16 -8.25
CA ASP A 93 -10.56 -33.04 -7.43
C ASP A 93 -11.63 -31.96 -7.38
N PHE A 94 -12.06 -31.64 -6.15
CA PHE A 94 -12.82 -30.44 -5.79
C PHE A 94 -12.31 -29.17 -6.48
N PHE A 95 -11.00 -29.11 -6.76
CA PHE A 95 -10.31 -28.02 -7.43
C PHE A 95 -10.58 -27.97 -8.94
N GLN A 96 -10.74 -29.11 -9.61
CA GLN A 96 -11.13 -29.16 -11.03
C GLN A 96 -12.57 -28.67 -11.25
N ALA A 97 -13.45 -28.91 -10.27
CA ALA A 97 -14.82 -28.37 -10.28
C ALA A 97 -14.83 -26.84 -10.12
N LEU A 98 -13.96 -26.30 -9.26
CA LEU A 98 -13.74 -24.85 -9.12
C LEU A 98 -13.19 -24.21 -10.40
N GLU A 99 -12.22 -24.87 -11.04
CA GLU A 99 -11.58 -24.35 -12.26
C GLU A 99 -12.57 -24.27 -13.44
N LYS A 100 -13.44 -25.27 -13.61
CA LYS A 100 -14.55 -25.23 -14.59
C LYS A 100 -15.57 -24.13 -14.28
N GLN A 101 -15.82 -23.83 -13.01
CA GLN A 101 -16.74 -22.76 -12.61
C GLN A 101 -16.15 -21.37 -12.92
N VAL A 102 -14.84 -21.20 -12.75
CA VAL A 102 -14.13 -19.96 -13.10
C VAL A 102 -14.04 -19.78 -14.62
N ALA A 103 -13.77 -20.87 -15.36
CA ALA A 103 -13.70 -20.83 -16.83
C ALA A 103 -15.05 -20.52 -17.51
N GLY A 104 -16.19 -20.87 -16.89
CA GLY A 104 -17.52 -20.50 -17.37
C GLY A 104 -17.85 -19.01 -17.27
N ASN A 105 -17.12 -18.28 -16.43
CA ASN A 105 -17.27 -16.84 -16.22
C ASN A 105 -16.17 -16.00 -16.90
N SER A 106 -15.47 -16.58 -17.90
CA SER A 106 -14.38 -15.91 -18.63
C SER A 106 -14.86 -14.66 -19.38
N TYR A 107 -14.96 -13.55 -18.66
CA TYR A 107 -14.44 -12.30 -19.16
C TYR A 107 -12.93 -12.47 -19.17
N ILE A 108 -12.36 -12.46 -20.37
CA ILE A 108 -10.93 -12.32 -20.61
C ILE A 108 -10.54 -10.97 -19.97
N ALA A 109 -10.16 -11.00 -18.70
CA ALA A 109 -9.49 -9.90 -18.07
C ALA A 109 -8.06 -9.98 -18.57
N GLU A 110 -7.73 -9.15 -19.56
CA GLU A 110 -6.35 -8.81 -19.84
C GLU A 110 -5.67 -8.52 -18.50
N GLU A 111 -4.60 -9.25 -18.18
CA GLU A 111 -3.77 -8.99 -17.01
C GLU A 111 -3.09 -7.63 -17.18
N GLU A 112 -3.86 -6.56 -16.97
CA GLU A 112 -3.27 -5.26 -16.73
C GLU A 112 -2.39 -5.40 -15.49
N ASP A 113 -1.11 -5.07 -15.68
CA ASP A 113 -0.12 -4.90 -14.62
C ASP A 113 -0.78 -4.30 -13.37
N GLU A 114 -0.74 -5.04 -12.26
CA GLU A 114 -1.50 -4.73 -11.06
C GLU A 114 -1.12 -3.35 -10.49
N VAL A 115 0.13 -2.92 -10.71
CA VAL A 115 0.62 -1.57 -10.37
C VAL A 115 -0.10 -0.49 -11.19
N SER A 116 -0.42 -0.78 -12.45
CA SER A 116 -1.15 0.14 -13.33
C SER A 116 -2.58 0.40 -12.85
N ARG A 117 -3.18 -0.49 -12.04
CA ARG A 117 -4.48 -0.22 -11.39
C ARG A 117 -4.40 0.92 -10.38
N TYR A 118 -3.28 1.06 -9.69
CA TYR A 118 -3.03 2.16 -8.74
C TYR A 118 -2.63 3.47 -9.42
N LYS A 119 -2.19 3.42 -10.69
CA LYS A 119 -1.94 4.62 -11.50
C LYS A 119 -3.23 5.23 -12.08
N LYS A 120 -4.30 4.42 -12.23
CA LYS A 120 -5.61 4.84 -12.75
C LYS A 120 -6.55 5.42 -11.68
N LEU A 121 -6.23 5.24 -10.39
CA LEU A 121 -6.90 5.90 -9.29
C LEU A 121 -6.38 7.33 -9.17
#